data_AF-A0A2S6Z0B2-F1
#
_entry.id   AF-A0A2S6Z0B2-F1
#
_cell.length_a   1.000
_cell.length_b   1.000
_cell.length_c   1.000
_cell.angle_alpha   90.00
_cell.angle_beta   90.00
_cell.angle_gamma   90.00
#
_symmetry.space_group_name_H-M   'P 1'
#
loop_
_entity.id
_entity.type
_entity.pdbx_description
1 polymer ?
#
loop_
_entity_poly.entity_id
_entity_poly.type
_entity_poly.pdbx_seq_one_letter_code
_entity_poly.pdbx_strand_id
1 'polypeptide(L)'
;MILHRAAHARWLGLAWVAALCGCGAPSPPAPMHKDTPAQATSAAGADSHATVAIASGDSAAARYARAQRYARCALIADASQPMSDRTELDDIDRLGDAVTAATGNRLDPQAMPRAACRRVGAGEYAQVDQLLRQSAAAGNVDAQIELLRRRASAVLARQAPAAADGMLAPPSAADHAEADQVLAALEDLAMRGHRAAMPVLDQLLSSPLPGTAEPLYGDAWRLVAEQPFGHPLPDAPPLRGEAMFEDMDAHTERQVVALARDLHAHCCARQGAGQQQ
;
A
#
# COMPACT_ATOMS: atom_id res chain seq x y z
N MET A 1 -11.29 37.68 -22.00
CA MET A 1 -10.91 38.13 -20.63
C MET A 1 -9.74 37.26 -20.18
N ILE A 2 -8.59 37.90 -20.00
CA ILE A 2 -7.30 37.28 -19.70
C ILE A 2 -7.22 37.04 -18.20
N LEU A 3 -6.91 35.83 -17.74
CA LEU A 3 -6.34 35.62 -16.41
C LEU A 3 -5.25 34.55 -16.49
N HIS A 4 -4.00 35.01 -16.44
CA HIS A 4 -2.80 34.22 -16.18
C HIS A 4 -2.78 33.76 -14.72
N ARG A 5 -2.48 32.48 -14.48
CA ARG A 5 -1.81 32.00 -13.25
C ARG A 5 -0.76 30.97 -13.70
N ALA A 6 0.47 31.41 -13.93
CA ALA A 6 1.54 31.57 -12.93
C ALA A 6 2.04 30.21 -12.40
N ALA A 7 2.92 29.60 -13.21
CA ALA A 7 3.80 28.52 -12.81
C ALA A 7 4.81 29.02 -11.76
N HIS A 8 4.94 28.30 -10.65
CA HIS A 8 6.04 28.49 -9.71
C HIS A 8 6.84 27.20 -9.57
N ALA A 9 7.86 27.10 -10.43
CA ALA A 9 9.04 26.31 -10.16
C ALA A 9 9.78 26.90 -8.94
N ARG A 10 10.12 26.06 -7.96
CA ARG A 10 10.97 26.45 -6.84
C ARG A 10 12.01 25.37 -6.56
N TRP A 11 13.04 25.39 -7.39
CA TRP A 11 14.38 24.91 -7.04
C TRP A 11 15.17 26.08 -6.46
N LEU A 12 15.79 25.89 -5.31
CA LEU A 12 16.89 26.63 -4.65
C LEU A 12 16.89 26.07 -3.21
N GLY A 13 17.83 25.24 -2.77
CA GLY A 13 19.27 25.49 -2.76
C GLY A 13 19.61 26.33 -1.53
N LEU A 14 20.06 25.71 -0.44
CA LEU A 14 20.81 26.36 0.64
C LEU A 14 21.59 25.31 1.46
N ALA A 15 22.90 25.31 1.22
CA ALA A 15 23.93 24.80 2.11
C ALA A 15 24.19 25.78 3.28
N TRP A 16 25.14 25.41 4.17
CA TRP A 16 25.75 26.14 5.31
C TRP A 16 25.21 25.66 6.68
N VAL A 17 25.98 25.29 7.73
CA VAL A 17 27.39 25.49 8.13
C VAL A 17 27.85 24.35 9.06
N ALA A 18 29.08 23.88 8.91
CA ALA A 18 29.84 23.19 9.95
C ALA A 18 30.75 24.20 10.67
N ALA A 19 30.73 24.22 12.01
CA ALA A 19 31.70 24.95 12.82
C ALA A 19 32.09 24.13 14.06
N LEU A 20 33.40 23.95 14.20
CA LEU A 20 34.14 23.26 15.27
C LEU A 20 34.51 24.22 16.42
N CYS A 21 35.07 23.61 17.48
CA CYS A 21 35.83 24.15 18.64
C CYS A 21 35.02 24.40 19.94
N GLY A 22 35.46 23.98 21.12
CA GLY A 22 36.71 23.28 21.49
C GLY A 22 36.84 22.97 23.00
N CYS A 23 37.75 22.03 23.30
CA CYS A 23 38.62 21.79 24.48
C CYS A 23 38.17 22.02 25.94
N GLY A 24 38.46 21.01 26.80
CA GLY A 24 39.00 21.22 28.16
C GLY A 24 38.42 20.36 29.30
N ALA A 25 39.07 19.24 29.64
CA ALA A 25 38.91 18.51 30.93
C ALA A 25 39.81 19.18 32.02
N PRO A 26 39.68 18.95 33.36
CA PRO A 26 39.66 17.62 34.05
C PRO A 26 38.78 17.48 35.34
N SER A 27 38.58 16.22 35.78
CA SER A 27 38.02 15.80 37.11
C SER A 27 39.13 15.70 38.19
N PRO A 28 38.97 15.13 39.44
CA PRO A 28 37.83 14.64 40.28
C PRO A 28 38.00 15.15 41.79
N PRO A 29 37.53 14.53 42.93
CA PRO A 29 36.81 13.27 43.22
C PRO A 29 35.65 13.30 44.27
N ALA A 30 35.13 12.09 44.56
CA ALA A 30 33.90 11.67 45.25
C ALA A 30 33.82 11.89 46.79
N PRO A 31 32.70 11.51 47.46
CA PRO A 31 32.65 10.15 48.05
C PRO A 31 31.27 9.43 48.05
N MET A 32 31.34 8.12 47.76
CA MET A 32 30.76 6.97 48.49
C MET A 32 29.42 7.10 49.26
N HIS A 33 28.39 6.32 48.87
CA HIS A 33 27.55 5.58 49.82
C HIS A 33 26.78 4.38 49.20
N LYS A 34 27.23 3.19 49.61
CA LYS A 34 26.54 1.95 50.07
C LYS A 34 25.44 1.27 49.24
N ASP A 35 25.68 -0.03 49.11
CA ASP A 35 24.87 -1.15 48.61
C ASP A 35 23.47 -1.28 49.22
N THR A 36 22.52 -1.86 48.46
CA THR A 36 21.90 -3.20 48.71
C THR A 36 20.81 -3.48 47.64
N PRO A 37 20.74 -4.71 47.04
CA PRO A 37 19.71 -5.09 46.10
C PRO A 37 18.50 -5.70 46.80
N ALA A 38 17.28 -5.29 46.44
CA ALA A 38 16.04 -5.90 46.91
C ALA A 38 15.38 -6.71 45.78
N GLN A 39 15.53 -8.03 45.93
CA GLN A 39 14.63 -9.12 45.56
C GLN A 39 13.40 -8.86 44.68
N ALA A 40 13.32 -9.70 43.64
CA ALA A 40 12.11 -10.12 42.98
C ALA A 40 11.13 -10.80 43.95
N THR A 41 9.86 -10.41 43.88
CA THR A 41 8.72 -11.27 44.20
C THR A 41 7.63 -11.05 43.16
N SER A 42 7.24 -12.16 42.54
CA SER A 42 6.22 -12.31 41.50
C SER A 42 4.82 -12.35 42.12
N ALA A 43 3.83 -11.74 41.44
CA ALA A 43 2.42 -12.15 41.39
C ALA A 43 1.69 -11.20 40.42
N ALA A 44 1.38 -11.63 39.19
CA ALA A 44 0.18 -12.36 38.81
C ALA A 44 -0.92 -11.41 38.29
N GLY A 45 -1.35 -11.63 37.04
CA GLY A 45 -2.56 -11.05 36.47
C GLY A 45 -2.31 -9.99 35.39
N ALA A 46 -1.76 -10.40 34.25
CA ALA A 46 -1.95 -9.66 33.01
C ALA A 46 -1.99 -10.66 31.87
N ASP A 47 -3.09 -10.62 31.14
CA ASP A 47 -3.39 -11.45 29.98
C ASP A 47 -2.21 -11.56 29.04
N SER A 48 -1.86 -12.80 28.72
CA SER A 48 -0.85 -13.16 27.73
C SER A 48 -1.32 -12.75 26.33
N HIS A 49 -1.36 -11.45 26.04
CA HIS A 49 -1.07 -10.99 24.69
C HIS A 49 0.38 -11.34 24.45
N ALA A 50 0.60 -12.50 23.82
CA ALA A 50 1.89 -12.91 23.31
C ALA A 50 2.38 -11.83 22.34
N THR A 51 3.07 -10.83 22.88
CA THR A 51 3.94 -9.96 22.11
C THR A 51 5.07 -10.88 21.69
N VAL A 52 4.93 -11.49 20.51
CA VAL A 52 6.01 -12.22 19.89
C VAL A 52 7.14 -11.22 19.78
N ALA A 53 8.15 -11.38 20.65
CA ALA A 53 9.37 -10.59 20.59
C ALA A 53 9.97 -10.84 19.21
N ILE A 54 9.80 -9.87 18.31
CA ILE A 54 10.41 -9.93 16.98
C ILE A 54 11.91 -9.94 17.24
N ALA A 55 12.55 -11.07 16.97
CA ALA A 55 13.98 -11.24 17.17
C ALA A 55 14.71 -10.08 16.46
N SER A 56 15.67 -9.48 17.16
CA SER A 56 16.41 -8.26 16.81
C SER A 56 17.25 -8.35 15.52
N GLY A 57 17.04 -9.37 14.70
CA GLY A 57 17.72 -9.62 13.42
C GLY A 57 16.79 -9.84 12.22
N ASP A 58 15.45 -9.74 12.38
CA ASP A 58 14.55 -9.86 11.24
C ASP A 58 14.70 -8.67 10.28
N SER A 59 15.13 -8.92 9.04
CA SER A 59 15.26 -7.92 8.00
C SER A 59 13.90 -7.28 7.65
N ALA A 60 13.93 -6.09 7.05
CA ALA A 60 12.71 -5.41 6.60
C ALA A 60 11.90 -6.31 5.65
N ALA A 61 12.57 -6.96 4.69
CA ALA A 61 11.95 -7.92 3.77
C ALA A 61 11.31 -9.11 4.50
N ALA A 62 11.95 -9.67 5.53
CA ALA A 62 11.40 -10.77 6.31
C ALA A 62 10.12 -10.38 7.06
N ARG A 63 10.10 -9.17 7.64
CA ARG A 63 8.91 -8.60 8.30
C ARG A 63 7.78 -8.36 7.31
N TYR A 64 8.08 -7.80 6.14
CA TYR A 64 7.10 -7.62 5.07
C TYR A 64 6.51 -8.95 4.59
N ALA A 65 7.35 -9.95 4.32
CA ALA A 65 6.90 -11.27 3.92
C ALA A 65 6.02 -11.95 4.99
N ARG A 66 6.34 -11.74 6.28
CA ARG A 66 5.50 -12.21 7.39
C ARG A 66 4.13 -11.51 7.38
N ALA A 67 4.10 -10.20 7.22
CA ALA A 67 2.86 -9.42 7.12
C ALA A 67 1.97 -9.92 5.97
N GLN A 68 2.55 -10.15 4.78
CA GLN A 68 1.81 -10.70 3.64
C GLN A 68 1.22 -12.09 3.91
N ARG A 69 1.98 -12.97 4.56
CA ARG A 69 1.47 -14.30 4.93
C ARG A 69 0.30 -14.21 5.88
N TYR A 70 0.39 -13.35 6.90
CA TYR A 70 -0.68 -13.16 7.87
C TYR A 70 -1.93 -12.57 7.20
N ALA A 71 -1.78 -11.55 6.35
CA ALA A 71 -2.88 -10.97 5.58
C ALA A 71 -3.57 -12.00 4.67
N ARG A 72 -2.79 -12.83 3.96
CA ARG A 72 -3.35 -13.90 3.10
C ARG A 72 -4.12 -14.94 3.92
N CYS A 73 -3.60 -15.32 5.08
CA CYS A 73 -4.27 -16.28 5.96
C CYS A 73 -5.56 -15.73 6.56
N ALA A 74 -5.62 -14.43 6.89
CA ALA A 74 -6.85 -13.77 7.33
C ALA A 74 -7.95 -13.89 6.27
N LEU A 75 -7.65 -13.56 5.00
CA LEU A 75 -8.62 -13.68 3.89
C LEU A 75 -9.14 -15.10 3.70
N ILE A 76 -8.28 -16.11 3.85
CA ILE A 76 -8.68 -17.52 3.75
C ILE A 76 -9.58 -17.91 4.94
N ALA A 77 -9.29 -17.40 6.13
CA ALA A 77 -10.11 -17.66 7.32
C ALA A 77 -11.50 -17.03 7.19
N ASP A 78 -11.59 -15.78 6.73
CA ASP A 78 -12.86 -15.06 6.51
C ASP A 78 -13.72 -15.78 5.46
N ALA A 79 -13.13 -16.19 4.33
CA ALA A 79 -13.84 -16.93 3.28
C ALA A 79 -14.28 -18.34 3.71
N SER A 80 -13.73 -18.88 4.81
CA SER A 80 -14.06 -20.20 5.34
C SER A 80 -15.11 -20.16 6.45
N GLN A 81 -15.56 -18.97 6.87
CA GLN A 81 -16.66 -18.87 7.83
C GLN A 81 -17.95 -19.33 7.14
N PRO A 82 -18.58 -20.42 7.61
CA PRO A 82 -19.88 -20.83 7.09
C PRO A 82 -20.86 -19.69 7.38
N MET A 83 -21.62 -19.27 6.37
CA MET A 83 -22.76 -18.37 6.57
C MET A 83 -23.68 -19.01 7.60
N SER A 84 -23.52 -18.60 8.86
CA SER A 84 -24.28 -19.12 9.99
C SER A 84 -25.61 -18.38 10.14
N ASP A 85 -26.01 -17.63 9.11
CA ASP A 85 -27.32 -17.02 8.98
C ASP A 85 -28.14 -17.76 7.91
N ARG A 86 -28.43 -19.03 8.21
CA ARG A 86 -29.50 -19.77 7.56
C ARG A 86 -30.33 -20.43 8.64
N THR A 87 -30.91 -19.58 9.48
CA THR A 87 -32.08 -19.95 10.26
C THR A 87 -33.25 -20.01 9.29
N GLU A 88 -34.01 -21.11 9.36
CA GLU A 88 -35.22 -21.43 8.58
C GLU A 88 -35.02 -21.88 7.13
N LEU A 89 -34.78 -23.18 6.95
CA LEU A 89 -35.81 -24.09 6.41
C LEU A 89 -35.39 -25.53 6.76
N ASP A 90 -35.81 -25.97 7.94
CA ASP A 90 -36.00 -27.40 8.20
C ASP A 90 -37.14 -27.91 7.29
N ASP A 91 -37.09 -29.19 6.95
CA ASP A 91 -38.04 -29.94 6.12
C ASP A 91 -38.03 -29.70 4.61
N ILE A 92 -37.05 -30.29 3.89
CA ILE A 92 -37.35 -31.12 2.69
C ILE A 92 -36.39 -32.31 2.61
N ASP A 93 -36.99 -33.47 2.86
CA ASP A 93 -36.76 -34.79 2.30
C ASP A 93 -35.36 -35.44 2.23
N ARG A 94 -35.33 -36.50 3.05
CA ARG A 94 -34.49 -37.68 3.14
C ARG A 94 -34.47 -38.57 1.87
N LEU A 95 -34.40 -37.98 0.68
CA LEU A 95 -34.39 -38.71 -0.61
C LEU A 95 -33.25 -38.25 -1.55
N GLY A 96 -32.09 -37.91 -0.98
CA GLY A 96 -30.87 -37.53 -1.71
C GLY A 96 -29.71 -38.55 -1.63
N ASP A 97 -29.93 -39.74 -1.07
CA ASP A 97 -28.88 -40.69 -0.66
C ASP A 97 -28.20 -41.45 -1.82
N ALA A 98 -28.40 -41.02 -3.07
CA ALA A 98 -27.78 -41.63 -4.27
C ALA A 98 -27.02 -40.64 -5.17
N VAL A 99 -26.97 -39.33 -4.84
CA VAL A 99 -26.23 -38.33 -5.63
C VAL A 99 -24.92 -37.90 -4.94
N THR A 100 -24.79 -38.13 -3.64
CA THR A 100 -23.60 -37.78 -2.83
C THR A 100 -22.43 -38.75 -2.97
N ALA A 101 -22.60 -39.91 -3.60
CA ALA A 101 -21.51 -40.85 -3.85
C ALA A 101 -20.69 -40.55 -5.13
N ALA A 102 -21.17 -39.65 -6.01
CA ALA A 102 -20.52 -39.33 -7.29
C ALA A 102 -19.63 -38.06 -7.25
N THR A 103 -19.36 -37.49 -6.07
CA THR A 103 -18.49 -36.30 -5.91
C THR A 103 -17.19 -36.58 -5.13
N GLY A 104 -16.87 -37.85 -4.89
CA GLY A 104 -15.61 -38.29 -4.27
C GLY A 104 -14.39 -38.17 -5.18
N ASN A 105 -13.94 -36.94 -5.43
CA ASN A 105 -12.55 -36.52 -5.73
C ASN A 105 -12.47 -35.12 -6.36
N ARG A 106 -13.31 -34.18 -5.91
CA ARG A 106 -12.90 -32.77 -6.06
C ARG A 106 -11.81 -32.52 -5.03
N LEU A 107 -10.56 -32.59 -5.47
CA LEU A 107 -9.43 -31.99 -4.75
C LEU A 107 -9.84 -30.56 -4.41
N ASP A 108 -10.08 -30.27 -3.13
CA ASP A 108 -10.36 -28.92 -2.69
C ASP A 108 -9.06 -28.09 -2.87
N PRO A 109 -9.01 -27.18 -3.85
CA PRO A 109 -7.80 -26.39 -4.12
C PRO A 109 -7.43 -25.50 -2.91
N GLN A 110 -8.35 -25.28 -1.97
CA GLN A 110 -8.13 -24.51 -0.76
C GLN A 110 -7.66 -25.35 0.44
N ALA A 111 -7.62 -26.68 0.34
CA ALA A 111 -7.20 -27.55 1.45
C ALA A 111 -5.74 -27.30 1.87
N MET A 112 -4.82 -27.17 0.91
CA MET A 112 -3.41 -26.89 1.20
C MET A 112 -3.16 -25.48 1.76
N PRO A 113 -3.70 -24.39 1.16
CA PRO A 113 -3.62 -23.06 1.74
C PRO A 113 -4.21 -22.96 3.16
N ARG A 114 -5.39 -23.53 3.39
CA ARG A 114 -5.99 -23.58 4.74
C ARG A 114 -5.09 -24.32 5.72
N ALA A 115 -4.53 -25.45 5.31
CA ALA A 115 -3.61 -26.22 6.15
C ALA A 115 -2.36 -25.43 6.56
N ALA A 116 -1.80 -24.62 5.67
CA ALA A 116 -0.66 -23.74 5.94
C ALA A 116 -1.04 -22.58 6.89
N CYS A 117 -2.28 -22.10 6.84
CA CYS A 117 -2.78 -21.02 7.67
C CYS A 117 -3.28 -21.45 9.06
N ARG A 118 -3.41 -22.75 9.34
CA ARG A 118 -3.89 -23.28 10.64
C ARG A 118 -3.10 -22.79 11.87
N ARG A 119 -1.86 -22.34 11.69
CA ARG A 119 -1.00 -21.84 12.78
C ARG A 119 -1.02 -20.31 12.92
N VAL A 120 -1.75 -19.60 12.05
CA VAL A 120 -1.90 -18.15 12.12
C VAL A 120 -3.25 -17.85 12.76
N GLY A 121 -3.24 -17.25 13.95
CA GLY A 121 -4.44 -16.91 14.69
C GLY A 121 -4.83 -15.44 14.55
N ALA A 122 -5.94 -15.06 15.19
CA ALA A 122 -6.44 -13.69 15.19
C ALA A 122 -5.44 -12.67 15.77
N GLY A 123 -4.61 -13.08 16.74
CA GLY A 123 -3.55 -12.24 17.32
C GLY A 123 -2.44 -11.91 16.32
N GLU A 124 -2.12 -12.82 15.42
CA GLU A 124 -1.16 -12.59 14.33
C GLU A 124 -1.74 -11.71 13.22
N TYR A 125 -3.05 -11.77 12.97
CA TYR A 125 -3.71 -10.86 12.01
C TYR A 125 -3.67 -9.42 12.48
N ALA A 126 -3.87 -9.16 13.78
CA ALA A 126 -3.76 -7.83 14.37
C ALA A 126 -2.33 -7.22 14.24
N GLN A 127 -1.30 -8.05 14.01
CA GLN A 127 0.09 -7.60 13.88
C GLN A 127 0.46 -7.13 12.47
N VAL A 128 -0.40 -7.35 11.46
CA VAL A 128 -0.09 -7.01 10.05
C VAL A 128 0.32 -5.55 9.90
N ASP A 129 -0.46 -4.62 10.44
CA ASP A 129 -0.16 -3.19 10.30
C ASP A 129 1.12 -2.78 11.04
N GLN A 130 1.39 -3.39 12.19
CA GLN A 130 2.63 -3.15 12.93
C GLN A 130 3.85 -3.63 12.13
N LEU A 131 3.79 -4.84 11.57
CA LEU A 131 4.86 -5.39 10.75
C LEU A 131 5.10 -4.55 9.49
N LEU A 132 4.03 -4.06 8.84
CA LEU A 132 4.13 -3.16 7.70
C LEU A 132 4.80 -1.83 8.08
N ARG A 133 4.37 -1.17 9.16
CA ARG A 133 4.99 0.08 9.64
C ARG A 133 6.46 -0.10 9.98
N GLN A 134 6.81 -1.17 10.69
CA GLN A 134 8.21 -1.48 11.03
C GLN A 134 9.07 -1.76 9.78
N SER A 135 8.50 -2.48 8.80
CA SER A 135 9.20 -2.77 7.54
C SER A 135 9.43 -1.50 6.72
N ALA A 136 8.39 -0.66 6.58
CA ALA A 136 8.46 0.62 5.89
C ALA A 136 9.46 1.58 6.55
N ALA A 137 9.44 1.69 7.89
CA ALA A 137 10.41 2.50 8.65
C ALA A 137 11.85 2.00 8.49
N ALA A 138 12.04 0.71 8.19
CA ALA A 138 13.33 0.11 7.88
C ALA A 138 13.69 0.17 6.38
N GLY A 139 12.95 0.94 5.57
CA GLY A 139 13.27 1.22 4.17
C GLY A 139 12.69 0.24 3.15
N ASN A 140 11.85 -0.72 3.55
CA ASN A 140 11.22 -1.62 2.58
C ASN A 140 10.14 -0.87 1.77
N VAL A 141 10.35 -0.74 0.47
CA VAL A 141 9.48 0.04 -0.43
C VAL A 141 8.11 -0.63 -0.62
N ASP A 142 8.06 -1.95 -0.73
CA ASP A 142 6.79 -2.66 -0.91
C ASP A 142 5.86 -2.49 0.30
N ALA A 143 6.42 -2.42 1.51
CA ALA A 143 5.68 -2.10 2.73
C ALA A 143 5.19 -0.64 2.75
N GLN A 144 5.99 0.31 2.23
CA GLN A 144 5.55 1.70 2.07
C GLN A 144 4.37 1.78 1.10
N ILE A 145 4.47 1.14 -0.07
CA ILE A 145 3.39 1.09 -1.07
C ILE A 145 2.13 0.44 -0.49
N GLU A 146 2.27 -0.67 0.26
CA GLU A 146 1.14 -1.32 0.93
C GLU A 146 0.42 -0.38 1.91
N LEU A 147 1.18 0.36 2.74
CA LEU A 147 0.60 1.34 3.66
C LEU A 147 -0.10 2.48 2.92
N LEU A 148 0.50 2.98 1.83
CA LEU A 148 -0.13 4.00 0.99
C LEU A 148 -1.42 3.48 0.33
N ARG A 149 -1.44 2.23 -0.15
CA ARG A 149 -2.65 1.60 -0.69
C ARG A 149 -3.78 1.50 0.33
N ARG A 150 -3.44 1.13 1.57
CA ARG A 150 -4.41 1.06 2.68
C ARG A 150 -4.97 2.45 3.01
N ARG A 151 -4.12 3.47 3.04
CA ARG A 151 -4.53 4.88 3.23
C ARG A 151 -5.43 5.35 2.10
N ALA A 152 -5.05 5.12 0.84
CA ALA A 152 -5.86 5.41 -0.34
C ALA A 152 -7.24 4.75 -0.25
N SER A 153 -7.27 3.45 0.03
CA SER A 153 -8.52 2.68 0.17
C SER A 153 -9.39 3.23 1.29
N ALA A 154 -8.80 3.63 2.42
CA ALA A 154 -9.52 4.22 3.54
C ALA A 154 -10.11 5.60 3.20
N VAL A 155 -9.40 6.43 2.42
CA VAL A 155 -9.94 7.70 1.90
C VAL A 155 -11.13 7.45 0.98
N LEU A 156 -10.98 6.55 0.02
CA LEU A 156 -12.03 6.21 -0.93
C LEU A 156 -13.26 5.59 -0.24
N ALA A 157 -13.05 4.74 0.76
CA ALA A 157 -14.13 4.14 1.54
C ALA A 157 -14.90 5.14 2.41
N ARG A 158 -14.28 6.26 2.79
CA ARG A 158 -14.95 7.35 3.52
C ARG A 158 -15.73 8.30 2.62
N GLN A 159 -15.60 8.19 1.29
CA GLN A 159 -16.49 8.90 0.40
C GLN A 159 -17.92 8.39 0.63
N ALA A 160 -18.78 9.29 1.12
CA ALA A 160 -20.13 8.92 1.48
C ALA A 160 -20.90 8.42 0.25
N PRO A 161 -21.81 7.44 0.40
CA PRO A 161 -22.75 7.13 -0.66
C PRO A 161 -23.51 8.39 -1.03
N ALA A 162 -23.87 8.47 -2.31
CA ALA A 162 -24.56 9.62 -2.88
C ALA A 162 -25.69 10.15 -1.98
N ALA A 163 -25.83 11.47 -1.91
CA ALA A 163 -27.01 12.10 -1.33
C ALA A 163 -28.28 11.59 -2.05
N ALA A 164 -29.47 11.88 -1.51
CA ALA A 164 -30.74 11.38 -2.03
C ALA A 164 -31.01 11.73 -3.52
N ASP A 165 -30.23 12.63 -4.10
CA ASP A 165 -30.22 13.04 -5.50
C ASP A 165 -29.27 12.23 -6.40
N GLY A 166 -28.56 11.22 -5.86
CA GLY A 166 -27.61 10.39 -6.61
C GLY A 166 -26.23 11.03 -6.79
N MET A 167 -25.98 12.21 -6.21
CA MET A 167 -24.68 12.89 -6.30
C MET A 167 -23.79 12.52 -5.10
N LEU A 168 -22.52 12.18 -5.37
CA LEU A 168 -21.53 11.96 -4.31
C LEU A 168 -21.36 13.24 -3.48
N ALA A 169 -21.40 13.08 -2.15
CA ALA A 169 -21.09 14.18 -1.26
C ALA A 169 -19.63 14.63 -1.49
N PRO A 170 -19.34 15.94 -1.49
CA PRO A 170 -17.98 16.42 -1.63
C PRO A 170 -17.11 15.86 -0.49
N PRO A 171 -15.86 15.44 -0.77
CA PRO A 171 -14.99 14.90 0.27
C PRO A 171 -14.67 15.95 1.33
N SER A 172 -14.45 15.51 2.57
CA SER A 172 -14.01 16.42 3.63
C SER A 172 -12.65 17.06 3.29
N ALA A 173 -12.33 18.21 3.88
CA ALA A 173 -11.02 18.84 3.68
C ALA A 173 -9.87 17.95 4.17
N ALA A 174 -10.10 17.17 5.24
CA ALA A 174 -9.12 16.22 5.75
C ALA A 174 -8.91 15.04 4.78
N ASP A 175 -9.99 14.55 4.15
CA ASP A 175 -9.88 13.47 3.16
C ASP A 175 -9.20 13.93 1.88
N HIS A 176 -9.43 15.16 1.42
CA HIS A 176 -8.67 15.75 0.32
C HIS A 176 -7.18 15.86 0.67
N ALA A 177 -6.85 16.44 1.83
CA ALA A 177 -5.46 16.59 2.23
C ALA A 177 -4.73 15.24 2.39
N GLU A 178 -5.43 14.21 2.86
CA GLU A 178 -4.91 12.84 2.93
C GLU A 178 -4.74 12.24 1.53
N ALA A 179 -5.71 12.43 0.63
CA ALA A 179 -5.61 11.99 -0.77
C ALA A 179 -4.38 12.60 -1.46
N ASP A 180 -4.19 13.92 -1.34
CA ASP A 180 -3.06 14.63 -1.94
C ASP A 180 -1.71 14.14 -1.40
N GLN A 181 -1.62 13.87 -0.10
CA GLN A 181 -0.41 13.32 0.51
C GLN A 181 -0.11 11.91 0.01
N VAL A 182 -1.13 11.06 -0.12
CA VAL A 182 -0.97 9.70 -0.63
C VAL A 182 -0.61 9.73 -2.11
N LEU A 183 -1.26 10.59 -2.90
CA LEU A 183 -0.99 10.81 -4.32
C LEU A 183 0.47 11.23 -4.54
N ALA A 184 0.93 12.27 -3.85
CA ALA A 184 2.30 12.78 -3.97
C ALA A 184 3.34 11.73 -3.57
N ALA A 185 3.08 10.94 -2.51
CA ALA A 185 3.99 9.87 -2.10
C ALA A 185 4.05 8.71 -3.12
N LEU A 186 2.92 8.35 -3.74
CA LEU A 186 2.86 7.33 -4.78
C LEU A 186 3.52 7.80 -6.07
N GLU A 187 3.30 9.06 -6.47
CA GLU A 187 3.96 9.68 -7.61
C GLU A 187 5.48 9.69 -7.42
N ASP A 188 5.96 10.13 -6.26
CA ASP A 188 7.39 10.15 -5.93
C ASP A 188 8.02 8.74 -6.00
N LEU A 189 7.31 7.70 -5.52
CA LEU A 189 7.73 6.31 -5.68
C LEU A 189 7.70 5.85 -7.15
N ALA A 190 6.66 6.22 -7.90
CA ALA A 190 6.53 5.89 -9.31
C ALA A 190 7.63 6.56 -10.14
N MET A 191 7.99 7.80 -9.83
CA MET A 191 9.08 8.56 -10.45
C MET A 191 10.46 8.01 -10.10
N ARG A 192 10.61 7.41 -8.91
CA ARG A 192 11.75 6.53 -8.60
C ARG A 192 11.66 5.15 -9.25
N GLY A 193 10.66 4.91 -10.09
CA GLY A 193 10.43 3.70 -10.90
C GLY A 193 10.05 2.46 -10.10
N HIS A 194 9.43 2.66 -8.94
CA HIS A 194 8.75 1.59 -8.24
C HIS A 194 7.41 1.30 -8.92
N ARG A 195 7.43 0.40 -9.91
CA ARG A 195 6.25 0.03 -10.73
C ARG A 195 5.01 -0.34 -9.91
N ALA A 196 5.20 -0.98 -8.76
CA ALA A 196 4.10 -1.40 -7.90
C ALA A 196 3.29 -0.23 -7.29
N ALA A 197 3.80 1.02 -7.34
CA ALA A 197 3.07 2.21 -6.93
C ALA A 197 2.03 2.66 -7.97
N MET A 198 2.27 2.39 -9.26
CA MET A 198 1.45 2.91 -10.37
C MET A 198 -0.01 2.44 -10.34
N PRO A 199 -0.34 1.17 -10.02
CA PRO A 199 -1.75 0.77 -9.92
C PRO A 199 -2.51 1.46 -8.79
N VAL A 200 -1.82 1.81 -7.69
CA VAL A 200 -2.44 2.54 -6.57
C VAL A 200 -2.61 4.01 -6.92
N LEU A 201 -1.63 4.58 -7.64
CA LEU A 201 -1.72 5.93 -8.18
C LEU A 201 -2.90 6.05 -9.15
N ASP A 202 -3.04 5.12 -10.09
CA ASP A 202 -4.15 5.04 -11.04
C ASP A 202 -5.50 4.94 -10.34
N GLN A 203 -5.61 4.13 -9.27
CA GLN A 203 -6.83 4.03 -8.47
C GLN A 203 -7.28 5.40 -7.90
N LEU A 204 -6.35 6.21 -7.40
CA LEU A 204 -6.67 7.55 -6.88
C LEU A 204 -6.96 8.54 -8.00
N LEU A 205 -6.16 8.54 -9.07
CA LEU A 205 -6.32 9.45 -10.22
C LEU A 205 -7.64 9.20 -10.97
N SER A 206 -8.09 7.95 -11.02
CA SER A 206 -9.35 7.54 -11.63
C SER A 206 -10.56 7.67 -10.69
N SER A 207 -10.33 8.03 -9.42
CA SER A 207 -11.42 8.16 -8.45
C SER A 207 -12.20 9.46 -8.64
N PRO A 208 -13.49 9.50 -8.27
CA PRO A 208 -14.28 10.73 -8.35
C PRO A 208 -13.94 11.72 -7.23
N LEU A 209 -12.74 11.68 -6.62
CA LEU A 209 -12.26 12.68 -5.67
C LEU A 209 -12.02 14.01 -6.41
N PRO A 210 -12.92 15.02 -6.30
CA PRO A 210 -12.73 16.29 -7.00
C PRO A 210 -11.39 16.94 -6.63
N GLY A 211 -10.68 17.48 -7.61
CA GLY A 211 -9.49 18.31 -7.38
C GLY A 211 -8.18 17.57 -7.06
N THR A 212 -8.15 16.24 -7.08
CA THR A 212 -6.93 15.46 -6.79
C THR A 212 -5.96 15.41 -7.96
N ALA A 213 -6.43 15.40 -9.22
CA ALA A 213 -5.57 15.57 -10.39
C ALA A 213 -6.33 16.02 -11.65
N GLU A 214 -5.61 16.57 -12.61
CA GLU A 214 -6.12 16.85 -13.96
C GLU A 214 -6.34 15.52 -14.72
N PRO A 215 -7.48 15.31 -15.40
CA PRO A 215 -7.79 14.04 -16.07
C PRO A 215 -6.70 13.53 -17.03
N LEU A 216 -6.09 14.44 -17.80
CA LEU A 216 -4.99 14.11 -18.74
C LEU A 216 -3.77 13.52 -18.04
N TYR A 217 -3.51 13.95 -16.81
CA TYR A 217 -2.39 13.46 -16.01
C TYR A 217 -2.63 12.03 -15.51
N GLY A 218 -3.89 11.72 -15.14
CA GLY A 218 -4.35 10.36 -14.86
C GLY A 218 -4.14 9.42 -16.05
N ASP A 219 -4.65 9.82 -17.21
CA ASP A 219 -4.52 9.04 -18.45
C ASP A 219 -3.06 8.82 -18.85
N ALA A 220 -2.19 9.83 -18.66
CA ALA A 220 -0.77 9.69 -18.94
C ALA A 220 -0.09 8.66 -18.03
N TRP A 221 -0.36 8.67 -16.73
CA TRP A 221 0.16 7.64 -15.81
C TRP A 221 -0.36 6.24 -16.11
N ARG A 222 -1.65 6.13 -16.45
CA ARG A 222 -2.25 4.87 -16.89
C ARG A 222 -1.54 4.33 -18.13
N LEU A 223 -1.27 5.19 -19.10
CA LEU A 223 -0.49 4.80 -20.28
C LEU A 223 0.93 4.38 -19.91
N VAL A 224 1.62 5.10 -19.03
CA VAL A 224 2.98 4.77 -18.54
C VAL A 224 3.03 3.38 -17.88
N ALA A 225 2.03 3.02 -17.08
CA ALA A 225 2.01 1.76 -16.32
C ALA A 225 1.97 0.50 -17.22
N GLU A 226 1.39 0.64 -18.42
CA GLU A 226 1.28 -0.41 -19.44
C GLU A 226 2.59 -0.67 -20.20
N GLN A 227 3.51 0.30 -20.17
CA GLN A 227 4.72 0.26 -20.98
C GLN A 227 5.80 -0.59 -20.34
N PRO A 228 6.66 -1.24 -21.15
CA PRO A 228 7.84 -1.88 -20.62
C PRO A 228 8.77 -0.85 -19.95
N PHE A 229 9.40 -1.25 -18.84
CA PHE A 229 10.43 -0.46 -18.18
C PHE A 229 11.79 -0.72 -18.85
N GLY A 230 12.71 0.24 -18.77
CA GLY A 230 14.06 0.10 -19.32
C GLY A 230 14.21 0.47 -20.79
N HIS A 231 13.13 0.85 -21.46
CA HIS A 231 13.14 1.32 -22.84
C HIS A 231 12.36 2.62 -22.94
N PRO A 232 12.79 3.59 -23.76
CA PRO A 232 11.96 4.75 -24.06
C PRO A 232 10.61 4.34 -24.64
N LEU A 233 9.60 5.18 -24.44
CA LEU A 233 8.31 5.02 -25.09
C LEU A 233 8.47 5.11 -26.62
N PRO A 234 7.86 4.22 -27.43
CA PRO A 234 7.92 4.29 -28.89
C PRO A 234 7.45 5.64 -29.45
N ASP A 235 8.08 6.09 -30.54
CA ASP A 235 7.68 7.32 -31.26
C ASP A 235 6.42 7.13 -32.11
N ALA A 236 6.18 5.90 -32.57
CA ALA A 236 5.03 5.52 -33.38
C ALA A 236 4.25 4.36 -32.72
N PRO A 237 2.93 4.26 -32.97
CA PRO A 237 2.12 3.11 -32.58
C PRO A 237 2.69 1.77 -33.11
N PRO A 238 2.35 0.63 -32.48
CA PRO A 238 1.37 0.49 -31.40
C PRO A 238 1.96 0.79 -30.01
N LEU A 239 1.18 1.46 -29.18
CA LEU A 239 1.47 1.63 -27.75
C LEU A 239 0.70 0.57 -26.95
N ARG A 240 1.29 0.05 -25.88
CA ARG A 240 0.53 -0.82 -24.97
C ARG A 240 -0.55 -0.01 -24.28
N GLY A 241 -1.76 -0.56 -24.17
CA GLY A 241 -2.90 0.14 -23.56
C GLY A 241 -3.64 1.10 -24.49
N GLU A 242 -3.39 1.07 -25.81
CA GLU A 242 -4.06 1.92 -26.80
C GLU A 242 -5.59 1.82 -26.83
N ALA A 243 -6.17 0.74 -26.29
CA ALA A 243 -7.61 0.61 -26.08
C ALA A 243 -8.21 1.76 -25.24
N MET A 244 -7.41 2.43 -24.40
CA MET A 244 -7.88 3.61 -23.66
C MET A 244 -8.18 4.82 -24.56
N PHE A 245 -7.70 4.83 -25.80
CA PHE A 245 -7.90 5.92 -26.75
C PHE A 245 -9.20 5.79 -27.55
N GLU A 246 -9.92 4.66 -27.47
CA GLU A 246 -11.14 4.42 -28.28
C GLU A 246 -12.20 5.50 -28.08
N ASP A 247 -12.33 6.01 -26.86
CA ASP A 247 -13.29 7.06 -26.49
C ASP A 247 -12.69 8.48 -26.50
N MET A 248 -11.41 8.60 -26.89
CA MET A 248 -10.64 9.85 -26.80
C MET A 248 -10.55 10.54 -28.16
N ASP A 249 -10.75 11.86 -28.20
CA ASP A 249 -10.50 12.60 -29.43
C ASP A 249 -8.99 12.70 -29.74
N ALA A 250 -8.65 12.83 -31.02
CA ALA A 250 -7.26 12.81 -31.47
C ALA A 250 -6.39 13.93 -30.88
N HIS A 251 -6.97 15.05 -30.43
CA HIS A 251 -6.19 16.10 -29.78
C HIS A 251 -5.83 15.70 -28.35
N THR A 252 -6.79 15.20 -27.59
CA THR A 252 -6.58 14.67 -26.24
C THR A 252 -5.60 13.50 -26.25
N GLU A 253 -5.72 12.57 -27.21
CA GLU A 253 -4.79 11.46 -27.39
C GLU A 253 -3.34 11.94 -27.53
N ARG A 254 -3.10 12.91 -28.41
CA ARG A 254 -1.75 13.47 -28.61
C ARG A 254 -1.19 14.11 -27.34
N GLN A 255 -2.04 14.74 -26.54
CA GLN A 255 -1.62 15.35 -25.26
C GLN A 255 -1.25 14.28 -24.23
N VAL A 256 -2.07 13.24 -24.10
CA VAL A 256 -1.81 12.10 -23.20
C VAL A 256 -0.52 11.38 -23.59
N VAL A 257 -0.32 11.10 -24.88
CA VAL A 257 0.90 10.43 -25.38
C VAL A 257 2.14 11.29 -25.16
N ALA A 258 2.06 12.60 -25.39
CA ALA A 258 3.18 13.51 -25.15
C ALA A 258 3.56 13.54 -23.65
N LEU A 259 2.58 13.71 -22.77
CA LEU A 259 2.80 13.73 -21.33
C LEU A 259 3.32 12.39 -20.80
N ALA A 260 2.77 11.27 -21.28
CA ALA A 260 3.22 9.95 -20.91
C ALA A 260 4.67 9.68 -21.33
N ARG A 261 5.10 10.19 -22.50
CA ARG A 261 6.49 10.08 -22.95
C ARG A 261 7.43 10.81 -21.99
N ASP A 262 7.06 12.02 -21.58
CA ASP A 262 7.84 12.80 -20.62
C ASP A 262 7.91 12.06 -19.27
N LEU A 263 6.78 11.60 -18.73
CA LEU A 263 6.74 10.84 -17.48
C LEU A 263 7.57 9.55 -17.57
N HIS A 264 7.44 8.78 -18.65
CA HIS A 264 8.14 7.51 -18.85
C HIS A 264 9.66 7.70 -18.91
N ALA A 265 10.13 8.75 -19.60
CA ALA A 265 11.55 9.09 -19.68
C ALA A 265 12.18 9.40 -18.31
N HIS A 266 11.40 9.97 -17.40
CA HIS A 266 11.83 10.27 -16.04
C HIS A 266 11.75 9.06 -15.12
N CYS A 267 10.63 8.33 -15.14
CA CYS A 267 10.38 7.25 -14.18
C CYS A 267 11.03 5.91 -14.55
N CYS A 268 11.04 5.56 -15.83
CA CYS A 268 10.96 4.15 -16.21
C CYS A 268 11.96 3.76 -17.30
N ALA A 269 12.28 4.67 -18.22
CA ALA A 269 13.18 4.40 -19.34
C ALA A 269 14.62 4.02 -18.91
N ARG A 270 15.10 4.51 -17.77
CA ARG A 270 16.47 4.25 -17.27
C ARG A 270 16.60 3.06 -16.31
N GLN A 271 15.50 2.46 -15.89
CA GLN A 271 15.49 1.56 -14.73
C GLN A 271 15.59 0.06 -15.05
N GLY A 272 15.49 -0.33 -16.33
CA GLY A 272 15.67 -1.72 -16.75
C GLY A 272 17.09 -2.28 -16.58
N ALA A 273 18.07 -1.45 -16.24
CA ALA A 273 19.44 -1.88 -15.99
C ALA A 273 19.73 -2.24 -14.51
N GLY A 274 18.81 -1.98 -13.57
CA GLY A 274 19.10 -2.01 -12.12
C GLY A 274 18.29 -3.00 -11.27
N GLN A 275 17.33 -3.74 -11.82
CA GLN A 275 16.44 -4.64 -11.05
C GLN A 275 16.83 -6.14 -11.12
N GLN A 276 18.09 -6.47 -11.43
CA GLN A 276 18.62 -7.85 -11.40
C GLN A 276 19.52 -8.16 -10.18
N GLN A 277 19.39 -7.45 -9.05
CA GLN A 277 20.15 -7.74 -7.83
C GLN A 277 19.25 -8.02 -6.64
#